data_AF-A0A6A4F0V6-F1
#
_entry.id   AF-A0A6A4F0V6-F1
#
_cell.length_a   1.000
_cell.length_b   1.000
_cell.length_c   1.000
_cell.angle_alpha   90.00
_cell.angle_beta   90.00
_cell.angle_gamma   90.00
#
_symmetry.space_group_name_H-M   'P 1'
#
loop_
_entity.id
_entity.type
_entity.pdbx_description
1 polymer ?
#
loop_
_entity_poly.entity_id
_entity_poly.type
_entity_poly.pdbx_seq_one_letter_code
_entity_poly.pdbx_strand_id
1 'polypeptide(L)'
;MEIVELHAEAPIYAATTIATSHGHLVYFTPPYHPTLQPIELIWGRVKGDIARRPAKSASDLVGRVVAGLEEHGDAWLSVYRHVQEKEDEYVALAAANAE
;
A
#
# COMPACT_ATOMS: atom_id res chain seq x y z
N MET A 1 4.67 -23.58 22.80
CA MET A 1 4.36 -22.24 22.25
C MET A 1 2.86 -22.07 22.02
N GLU A 2 2.18 -23.10 21.53
CA GLU A 2 0.73 -23.09 21.23
C GLU A 2 -0.19 -22.53 22.34
N ILE A 3 0.00 -22.95 23.61
CA ILE A 3 -0.82 -22.45 24.73
C ILE A 3 -0.57 -20.96 25.03
N VAL A 4 0.66 -20.47 24.80
CA VAL A 4 1.04 -19.07 25.05
C VAL A 4 0.45 -18.17 23.96
N GLU A 5 0.45 -18.61 22.70
CA GLU A 5 -0.19 -17.89 21.59
C GLU A 5 -1.71 -17.82 21.75
N LEU A 6 -2.35 -18.90 22.24
CA LEU A 6 -3.79 -18.96 22.52
C LEU A 6 -4.28 -17.98 23.58
N HIS A 7 -3.41 -17.57 24.51
CA HIS A 7 -3.74 -16.64 25.61
C HIS A 7 -3.04 -15.28 25.48
N ALA A 8 -2.30 -15.06 24.39
CA ALA A 8 -1.68 -13.77 24.15
C ALA A 8 -2.75 -12.72 23.86
N GLU A 9 -2.64 -11.56 24.51
CA GLU A 9 -3.50 -10.42 24.17
C GLU A 9 -3.27 -10.01 22.72
N ALA A 10 -4.35 -9.62 22.04
CA ALA A 10 -4.25 -9.12 20.69
C ALA A 10 -3.32 -7.89 20.67
N PRO A 11 -2.33 -7.84 19.76
CA PRO A 11 -1.39 -6.74 19.73
C PRO A 11 -2.11 -5.41 19.43
N ILE A 12 -1.83 -4.40 20.26
CA ILE A 12 -2.31 -3.04 20.05
C ILE A 12 -1.25 -2.27 19.27
N TYR A 13 -1.55 -1.94 18.01
CA TYR A 13 -0.64 -1.18 17.16
C TYR A 13 -0.81 0.33 17.36
N ALA A 14 0.30 1.02 17.59
CA ALA A 14 0.31 2.48 17.74
C ALA A 14 -0.34 3.20 16.55
N ALA A 15 -0.13 2.70 15.33
CA ALA A 15 -0.77 3.24 14.12
C ALA A 15 -2.30 3.19 14.21
N THR A 16 -2.87 2.09 14.68
CA THR A 16 -4.32 1.94 14.89
C THR A 16 -4.81 2.91 15.95
N THR A 17 -4.13 3.01 17.09
CA THR A 17 -4.51 3.93 18.18
C THR A 17 -4.51 5.39 17.72
N ILE A 18 -3.48 5.82 16.99
CA ILE A 18 -3.38 7.18 16.47
C ILE A 18 -4.44 7.43 15.40
N ALA A 19 -4.60 6.55 14.41
CA ALA A 19 -5.58 6.75 13.35
C ALA A 19 -7.02 6.82 13.89
N THR A 20 -7.37 5.91 14.79
CA THR A 20 -8.71 5.84 15.40
C THR A 20 -9.01 7.03 16.31
N SER A 21 -8.01 7.59 17.01
CA SER A 21 -8.21 8.82 17.81
C SER A 21 -8.56 10.04 16.96
N HIS A 22 -8.21 10.01 15.68
CA HIS A 22 -8.57 11.03 14.68
C HIS A 22 -9.79 10.64 13.81
N GLY A 23 -10.50 9.56 14.14
CA GLY A 23 -11.70 9.12 13.41
C GLY A 23 -11.41 8.39 12.09
N HIS A 24 -10.18 7.88 11.90
CA HIS A 24 -9.80 7.10 10.72
C HIS A 24 -9.84 5.60 11.00
N LEU A 25 -10.19 4.82 9.97
CA LEU A 25 -10.08 3.36 9.96
C LEU A 25 -8.74 2.94 9.38
N VAL A 26 -8.15 1.90 9.96
CA VAL A 26 -6.91 1.29 9.46
C VAL A 26 -7.23 -0.06 8.85
N TYR A 27 -6.89 -0.22 7.58
CA TYR A 27 -7.00 -1.48 6.87
C TYR A 27 -5.60 -2.08 6.69
N PHE A 28 -5.48 -3.38 6.95
CA PHE A 28 -4.25 -4.14 6.75
C PHE A 28 -4.38 -4.98 5.48
N THR A 29 -3.41 -4.88 4.59
CA THR A 29 -3.30 -5.79 3.45
C THR A 29 -2.57 -7.07 3.85
N PRO A 30 -2.92 -8.23 3.28
CA PRO A 30 -2.18 -9.46 3.52
C PRO A 30 -0.69 -9.32 3.13
N PRO A 31 0.21 -10.06 3.80
CA PRO A 31 1.64 -9.99 3.50
C PRO A 31 1.93 -10.47 2.07
N TYR A 32 2.89 -9.83 1.39
CA TYR A 32 3.29 -10.14 0.00
C TYR A 32 2.28 -9.77 -1.09
N HIS A 33 1.32 -8.89 -0.81
CA HIS A 33 0.37 -8.38 -1.80
C HIS A 33 0.52 -6.86 -2.04
N PRO A 34 1.69 -6.38 -2.52
CA PRO A 34 1.88 -4.95 -2.82
C PRO A 34 0.95 -4.47 -3.94
N THR A 35 0.41 -5.37 -4.75
CA THR A 35 -0.60 -5.07 -5.78
C THR A 35 -1.93 -4.60 -5.20
N LEU A 36 -2.19 -4.84 -3.91
CA LEU A 36 -3.37 -4.32 -3.20
C LEU A 36 -3.14 -2.95 -2.57
N GLN A 37 -1.96 -2.36 -2.74
CA GLN A 37 -1.58 -1.09 -2.14
C GLN A 37 -1.38 -0.02 -3.23
N PRO A 38 -2.35 0.89 -3.45
CA PRO A 38 -2.27 1.91 -4.51
C PRO A 38 -0.98 2.73 -4.48
N ILE A 39 -0.49 3.04 -3.27
CA ILE A 39 0.75 3.80 -3.05
C ILE A 39 1.99 3.10 -3.64
N GLU A 40 2.06 1.77 -3.59
CA GLU A 40 3.19 1.00 -4.15
C GLU A 40 3.22 1.09 -5.68
N LEU A 41 2.04 1.12 -6.32
CA LEU A 41 1.92 1.27 -7.77
C LEU A 41 2.33 2.68 -8.24
N ILE A 42 1.93 3.72 -7.50
CA ILE A 42 2.40 5.10 -7.76
C ILE A 42 3.91 5.20 -7.55
N TRP A 43 4.44 4.63 -6.47
CA TRP A 43 5.89 4.56 -6.24
C TRP A 43 6.62 3.83 -7.35
N GLY A 44 6.03 2.77 -7.92
CA GLY A 44 6.56 2.07 -9.09
C GLY A 44 6.80 3.01 -10.27
N ARG A 45 5.86 3.92 -10.56
CA ARG A 45 5.98 4.93 -11.61
C ARG A 45 7.08 5.94 -11.32
N VAL A 46 7.05 6.55 -10.14
CA VAL A 46 8.05 7.54 -9.69
C VAL A 46 9.47 6.95 -9.71
N LYS A 47 9.65 5.73 -9.18
CA LYS A 47 10.93 5.02 -9.23
C LYS A 47 11.36 4.74 -10.66
N GLY A 48 10.42 4.37 -11.54
CA GLY A 48 10.68 4.17 -12.97
C GLY A 48 11.21 5.43 -13.65
N ASP A 49 10.66 6.60 -13.35
CA ASP A 49 11.10 7.88 -13.90
C ASP A 49 12.51 8.25 -13.45
N ILE A 50 12.77 8.09 -12.14
CA ILE A 50 14.09 8.31 -11.55
C ILE A 50 15.11 7.32 -12.10
N ALA A 51 14.74 6.06 -12.31
CA ALA A 51 15.65 5.07 -12.89
C ALA A 51 16.05 5.43 -14.33
N ARG A 52 15.13 6.00 -15.12
CA ARG A 52 15.43 6.51 -16.47
C ARG A 52 16.33 7.74 -16.47
N ARG A 53 16.25 8.57 -15.43
CA ARG A 53 17.08 9.77 -15.25
C ARG A 53 17.58 9.86 -13.81
N PRO A 54 18.64 9.10 -13.47
CA PRO A 54 19.11 8.97 -12.09
C PRO A 54 19.43 10.31 -11.43
N ALA A 55 19.10 10.41 -10.14
CA ALA A 55 19.44 11.57 -9.34
C ALA A 55 20.95 11.68 -9.10
N LYS A 56 21.46 12.90 -9.00
CA LYS A 56 22.89 13.18 -8.80
C LYS A 56 23.26 13.40 -7.33
N SER A 57 22.27 13.62 -6.48
CA SER A 57 22.44 13.84 -5.04
C SER A 57 21.15 13.51 -4.29
N ALA A 58 21.21 13.42 -2.96
CA ALA A 58 20.03 13.24 -2.13
C ALA A 58 19.02 14.39 -2.28
N SER A 59 19.49 15.64 -2.39
CA SER A 59 18.62 16.80 -2.58
C SER A 59 17.92 16.77 -3.94
N ASP A 60 18.64 16.38 -5.00
CA ASP A 60 18.07 16.20 -6.34
C ASP A 60 17.07 15.03 -6.35
N LEU A 61 17.36 13.95 -5.62
CA LEU A 61 16.44 12.82 -5.46
C LEU A 61 15.12 13.26 -4.80
N VAL A 62 15.18 14.01 -3.70
CA VAL A 62 13.97 14.52 -3.02
C VAL A 62 13.15 15.39 -3.97
N GLY A 63 13.80 16.31 -4.69
CA GLY A 63 13.13 17.14 -5.68
C GLY A 63 12.44 16.33 -6.78
N ARG A 64 13.10 15.29 -7.30
CA ARG A 64 12.53 14.38 -8.31
C ARG A 64 11.38 13.55 -7.79
N VAL A 65 11.43 13.09 -6.54
CA VAL A 65 10.33 12.35 -5.92
C VAL A 65 9.09 13.24 -5.80
N VAL A 66 9.24 14.47 -5.29
CA VAL A 66 8.11 15.41 -5.16
C VAL A 66 7.52 15.72 -6.52
N ALA A 67 8.36 16.07 -7.51
CA ALA A 67 7.90 16.33 -8.86
C ALA A 67 7.21 15.13 -9.50
N GLY A 68 7.73 13.91 -9.29
CA GLY A 68 7.11 12.69 -9.81
C GLY A 68 5.74 12.41 -9.16
N LEU A 69 5.59 12.66 -7.87
CA LEU A 69 4.29 12.51 -7.19
C LEU A 69 3.25 13.51 -7.73
N GLU A 70 3.67 14.72 -8.07
CA GLU A 70 2.81 15.72 -8.72
C GLU A 70 2.45 15.32 -10.16
N GLU A 71 3.44 14.86 -10.94
CA GLU A 71 3.26 14.44 -12.34
C GLU A 71 2.28 13.27 -12.47
N HIS A 72 2.30 12.32 -11.53
CA HIS A 72 1.37 11.18 -11.50
C HIS A 72 0.09 11.45 -10.70
N GLY A 73 -0.24 12.72 -10.41
CA GLY A 73 -1.42 13.11 -9.64
C GLY A 73 -2.75 12.63 -10.25
N ASP A 74 -2.85 12.59 -11.58
CA ASP A 74 -4.03 12.11 -12.30
C ASP A 74 -4.15 10.57 -12.34
N ALA A 75 -3.02 9.87 -12.19
CA ALA A 75 -2.95 8.42 -12.23
C ALA A 75 -3.62 7.74 -11.04
N TRP A 76 -3.77 8.45 -9.92
CA TRP A 76 -4.30 7.90 -8.66
C TRP A 76 -5.65 7.23 -8.83
N LEU A 77 -6.58 7.85 -9.58
CA LEU A 77 -7.90 7.26 -9.78
C LEU A 77 -7.83 5.97 -10.60
N SER A 78 -6.97 5.93 -11.63
CA SER A 78 -6.77 4.73 -12.44
C SER A 78 -6.11 3.62 -11.63
N VAL A 79 -5.10 3.95 -10.84
CA VAL A 79 -4.42 3.01 -9.94
C VAL A 79 -5.37 2.46 -8.89
N TYR A 80 -6.22 3.31 -8.30
CA TYR A 80 -7.23 2.89 -7.34
C TYR A 80 -8.20 1.87 -7.96
N ARG A 81 -8.73 2.13 -9.16
CA ARG A 81 -9.60 1.19 -9.87
C ARG A 81 -8.90 -0.14 -10.17
N HIS A 82 -7.64 -0.08 -10.58
CA HIS A 82 -6.86 -1.31 -10.81
C HIS A 82 -6.70 -2.14 -9.53
N VAL A 83 -6.51 -1.49 -8.38
CA VAL A 83 -6.46 -2.19 -7.09
C VAL A 83 -7.82 -2.83 -6.77
N GLN A 84 -8.93 -2.13 -7.02
CA GLN A 84 -10.27 -2.71 -6.81
C GLN A 84 -10.51 -3.96 -7.67
N GLU A 85 -10.09 -3.94 -8.94
CA GLU A 85 -10.15 -5.13 -9.80
C GLU A 85 -9.36 -6.30 -9.20
N LYS A 86 -8.20 -6.04 -8.59
CA LYS A 86 -7.41 -7.07 -7.90
C LYS A 86 -8.08 -7.56 -6.62
N GLU A 87 -8.72 -6.68 -5.87
CA GLU A 87 -9.53 -7.05 -4.71
C GLU A 87 -10.67 -8.00 -5.12
N ASP A 88 -11.39 -7.67 -6.20
CA ASP A 88 -12.47 -8.49 -6.75
C ASP A 88 -11.99 -9.88 -7.18
N GLU A 89 -10.82 -9.97 -7.82
CA GLU A 89 -10.17 -11.25 -8.15
C GLU A 89 -9.94 -12.13 -6.92
N TYR A 90 -9.46 -11.56 -5.80
CA TYR A 90 -9.26 -12.31 -4.56
C TYR A 90 -10.57 -12.72 -3.90
N VAL A 91 -11.60 -11.86 -3.94
CA VAL A 91 -12.93 -12.19 -3.42
C VAL A 91 -13.53 -13.36 -4.18
N ALA A 92 -13.45 -13.35 -5.51
CA ALA A 92 -13.93 -14.45 -6.34
C ALA A 92 -13.17 -15.76 -6.07
N LEU A 93 -11.84 -15.68 -5.93
CA LEU A 93 -11.01 -16.84 -5.58
C LEU A 93 -11.36 -17.42 -4.21
N ALA A 94 -11.58 -16.55 -3.21
CA ALA A 94 -11.98 -16.98 -1.87
C ALA A 94 -13.35 -17.67 -1.87
N ALA A 95 -14.30 -17.18 -2.65
CA ALA A 95 -15.61 -17.81 -2.82
C ALA A 95 -15.49 -19.20 -3.48
N ALA A 96 -14.70 -19.32 -4.55
CA ALA A 96 -14.49 -20.58 -5.24
C ALA A 96 -13.78 -21.66 -4.39
N ASN A 97 -12.92 -21.24 -3.44
CA ASN A 97 -12.23 -22.15 -2.53
C ASN A 97 -13.09 -22.58 -1.32
N ALA A 98 -14.26 -21.97 -1.14
CA ALA A 98 -15.19 -22.30 -0.06
C ALA A 98 -16.27 -23.33 -0.47
N GLU A 99 -16.37 -23.65 -1.77
CA GLU A 99 -17.22 -24.70 -2.35
C GLU A 99 -16.46 -26.02 -2.50
#